data_AF-A0AAE0TY59-F1
#
_entry.id   AF-A0AAE0TY59-F1
#
_cell.length_a   1.000
_cell.length_b   1.000
_cell.length_c   1.000
_cell.angle_alpha   90.00
_cell.angle_beta   90.00
_cell.angle_gamma   90.00
#
_symmetry.space_group_name_H-M   'P 1'
#
loop_
_entity.id
_entity.type
_entity.pdbx_description
1 polymer ?
#
loop_
_entity_poly.entity_id
_entity_poly.type
_entity_poly.pdbx_seq_one_letter_code
_entity_poly.pdbx_strand_id
1 'polypeptide(L)'
;MCSLPVILGMGIPQCVQALPQSPPTCLPSQGDQSANKLLEDFGTEVGASENEIAQASNLASGSSDVVVILERPSSAASRNTSFEGYLRDCKSLQALDEVTRFATKEARSIRNRTVLDAFSYQPDKNNNDRDAQCHRLLAQILQVKKPRVVIRCHRDSYQDEWMGRFDYFVDDYQMEREDVDFGDGHTAVLIQSFHPSCAVNNAEFRPEYRALLIHHFIAAFAELRGKHELPEVVEDIRQLCLKKGQRSPKDTTNFASWEAAAFISRALEMETKYSGPEGSFPVEWADDGPYDRFRNRERHLDGMYDWLQRLAENSCTCGALAIAKAMAYWEHHFSDDPLYDQVMDLLRLHGGQQFDWFSSPATADSKTAPEMSPSLEVQFSQLTIDTSAPKTPPGLSESVDRASKAAAPLRKAEFPENMVEDTTKDMILSMRAGIVRDITAHNTLVKDWLRRSPVEFARAVRIAKHLRQWDEYTKVVQKDEGLIETGIYLGYCSDWLRGLGLALRGLEGVSLSIS
;
A
#
# COMPACT_ATOMS: atom_id res chain seq x y z
N MET A 1 11.20 0.09 22.11
CA MET A 1 11.54 0.54 20.74
C MET A 1 10.36 1.32 20.20
N CYS A 2 10.58 2.48 19.59
CA CYS A 2 9.53 3.19 18.88
C CYS A 2 9.37 2.52 17.52
N SER A 3 8.21 1.94 17.23
CA SER A 3 7.85 1.49 15.89
C SER A 3 7.92 2.68 14.94
N LEU A 4 8.59 2.55 13.79
CA LEU A 4 8.59 3.58 12.78
C LEU A 4 7.14 3.84 12.32
N PRO A 5 6.74 5.10 12.13
CA PRO A 5 5.37 5.41 11.76
C PRO A 5 5.09 4.91 10.34
N VAL A 6 4.01 4.12 10.22
CA VAL A 6 3.38 3.79 8.95
C VAL A 6 2.14 4.64 8.83
N ILE A 7 2.08 5.51 7.83
CA ILE A 7 0.96 6.43 7.60
C ILE A 7 0.43 6.24 6.18
N LEU A 8 -0.89 6.07 6.05
CA LEU A 8 -1.58 5.72 4.82
C LEU A 8 -0.98 4.47 4.16
N GLY A 9 -0.57 3.49 4.97
CA GLY A 9 0.07 2.26 4.50
C GLY A 9 1.48 2.45 3.94
N MET A 10 2.17 3.56 4.23
CA MET A 10 3.54 3.82 3.78
C MET A 10 4.48 4.03 4.98
N GLY A 11 5.70 3.49 4.91
CA GLY A 11 6.76 3.92 5.82
C GLY A 11 7.14 5.37 5.55
N ILE A 12 7.13 6.22 6.58
CA ILE A 12 7.35 7.67 6.41
C ILE A 12 8.84 8.00 6.56
N PRO A 13 9.47 8.68 5.58
CA PRO A 13 10.89 8.97 5.65
C PRO A 13 11.23 9.93 6.79
N GLN A 14 12.48 9.86 7.26
CA GLN A 14 12.97 10.59 8.44
C GLN A 14 12.78 12.10 8.32
N CYS A 15 13.01 12.68 7.13
CA CYS A 15 12.81 14.12 6.90
C CYS A 15 11.38 14.57 7.20
N VAL A 16 10.38 13.71 6.95
CA VAL A 16 8.96 13.99 7.19
C VAL A 16 8.56 13.66 8.62
N GLN A 17 9.10 12.61 9.23
CA GLN A 17 8.81 12.26 10.63
C GLN A 17 9.11 13.43 11.61
N ALA A 18 10.05 14.31 11.25
CA ALA A 18 10.43 15.47 12.04
C ALA A 18 9.48 16.68 11.88
N LEU A 19 8.67 16.74 10.82
CA LEU A 19 7.85 17.92 10.49
C LEU A 19 6.63 18.11 11.40
N PRO A 20 5.86 17.05 11.76
CA PRO A 20 4.70 17.19 12.62
C PRO A 20 4.99 17.93 13.92
N GLN A 21 4.02 18.70 14.38
CA GLN A 21 4.11 19.44 15.64
C GLN A 21 2.79 19.31 16.38
N SER A 22 2.85 19.09 17.69
CA SER A 22 1.65 19.12 18.51
C SER A 22 1.03 20.52 18.43
N PRO A 23 -0.24 20.68 18.02
CA PRO A 23 -0.88 21.99 17.98
C PRO A 23 -1.14 22.52 19.40
N PRO A 24 -1.42 23.83 19.55
CA PRO A 24 -1.91 24.37 20.82
C PRO A 24 -3.21 23.68 21.28
N THR A 25 -3.42 23.64 22.59
CA THR A 25 -4.70 23.17 23.15
C THR A 25 -5.81 24.15 22.76
N CYS A 26 -6.88 23.64 22.16
CA CYS A 26 -8.09 24.38 21.89
C CYS A 26 -9.18 23.88 22.85
N LEU A 27 -9.83 24.82 23.53
CA LEU A 27 -10.92 24.53 24.45
C LEU A 27 -12.25 24.49 23.70
N PRO A 28 -13.21 23.66 24.14
CA PRO A 28 -14.56 23.66 23.58
C PRO A 28 -15.18 25.06 23.64
N SER A 29 -15.87 25.44 22.57
CA SER A 29 -16.56 26.73 22.43
C SER A 29 -18.08 26.55 22.43
N GLN A 30 -18.83 27.63 22.69
CA GLN A 30 -20.28 27.62 22.47
C GLN A 30 -20.62 27.34 21.00
N GLY A 31 -19.76 27.79 20.08
CA GLY A 31 -19.88 27.52 18.64
C GLY A 31 -19.88 26.02 18.30
N ASP A 32 -19.18 25.20 19.08
CA ASP A 32 -19.14 23.75 18.86
C ASP A 32 -20.51 23.11 19.13
N GLN A 33 -21.20 23.56 20.18
CA GLN A 33 -22.57 23.11 20.51
C GLN A 33 -23.59 23.65 19.51
N SER A 34 -23.47 24.93 19.13
CA SER A 34 -24.35 25.55 18.13
C SER A 34 -24.25 24.86 16.77
N ALA A 35 -23.05 24.48 16.34
CA ALA A 35 -22.86 23.78 15.07
C ALA A 35 -23.59 22.42 15.02
N ASN A 36 -23.51 21.63 16.09
CA ASN A 36 -24.23 20.35 16.15
C ASN A 36 -25.74 20.55 16.10
N LYS A 37 -26.26 21.55 16.82
CA LYS A 37 -27.68 21.88 16.75
C LYS A 37 -28.12 22.26 15.33
N LEU A 38 -27.32 23.07 14.62
CA LEU A 38 -27.62 23.43 13.23
C LEU A 38 -27.67 22.19 12.32
N LEU A 39 -26.77 21.23 12.50
CA LEU A 39 -26.77 19.96 11.75
C LEU A 39 -27.97 19.07 12.08
N GLU A 40 -28.37 19.00 13.35
CA GLU A 40 -29.52 18.23 13.82
C GLU A 40 -30.83 18.81 13.28
N ASP A 41 -31.00 20.13 13.39
CA ASP A 41 -32.18 20.86 12.91
C ASP A 41 -32.31 20.70 11.39
N PHE A 42 -31.22 20.91 10.64
CA PHE A 42 -31.22 20.74 9.18
C PHE A 42 -31.46 19.29 8.76
N GLY A 43 -30.81 18.34 9.42
CA GLY A 43 -31.00 16.91 9.15
C GLY A 43 -32.45 16.47 9.34
N THR A 44 -33.11 16.95 10.40
CA THR A 44 -34.53 16.71 10.65
C THR A 44 -35.41 17.33 9.56
N GLU A 45 -35.11 18.57 9.15
CA GLU A 45 -35.85 19.27 8.09
C GLU A 45 -35.79 18.52 6.75
N VAL A 46 -34.62 17.99 6.39
CA VAL A 46 -34.43 17.31 5.10
C VAL A 46 -34.85 15.83 5.11
N GLY A 47 -35.32 15.32 6.25
CA GLY A 47 -35.79 13.95 6.44
C GLY A 47 -34.65 12.92 6.52
N ALA A 48 -33.46 13.32 6.97
CA ALA A 48 -32.36 12.40 7.22
C ALA A 48 -32.69 11.45 8.39
N SER A 49 -32.15 10.24 8.35
CA SER A 49 -32.29 9.27 9.44
C SER A 49 -31.54 9.71 10.69
N GLU A 50 -31.98 9.23 11.86
CA GLU A 50 -31.30 9.51 13.14
C GLU A 50 -29.82 9.12 13.11
N ASN A 51 -29.47 8.02 12.43
CA ASN A 51 -28.08 7.57 12.28
C ASN A 51 -27.26 8.54 11.42
N GLU A 52 -27.82 9.04 10.32
CA GLU A 52 -27.16 10.03 9.46
C GLU A 52 -26.88 11.32 10.23
N ILE A 53 -27.87 11.81 10.96
CA ILE A 53 -27.75 12.99 11.82
C ILE A 53 -26.67 12.76 12.88
N ALA A 54 -26.73 11.63 13.59
CA ALA A 54 -25.73 11.29 14.60
C ALA A 54 -24.31 11.21 14.02
N GLN A 55 -24.13 10.64 12.83
CA GLN A 55 -22.82 10.57 12.16
C GLN A 55 -22.28 11.95 11.81
N ALA A 56 -23.10 12.81 11.21
CA ALA A 56 -22.72 14.19 10.88
C ALA A 56 -22.39 15.00 12.14
N SER A 57 -23.24 14.92 13.18
CA SER A 57 -22.99 15.58 14.47
C SER A 57 -21.74 15.05 15.17
N ASN A 58 -21.45 13.75 15.10
CA ASN A 58 -20.22 13.19 15.67
C ASN A 58 -18.97 13.72 14.97
N LEU A 59 -18.97 13.80 13.62
CA LEU A 59 -17.88 14.42 12.85
C LEU A 59 -17.73 15.91 13.15
N ALA A 60 -18.83 16.61 13.39
CA ALA A 60 -18.82 18.04 13.70
C ALA A 60 -18.52 18.35 15.18
N SER A 61 -18.57 17.37 16.08
CA SER A 61 -18.43 17.62 17.54
C SER A 61 -17.04 18.06 18.00
N GLY A 62 -16.02 17.91 17.15
CA GLY A 62 -14.65 18.28 17.48
C GLY A 62 -14.44 19.79 17.62
N SER A 63 -13.27 20.19 18.13
CA SER A 63 -13.02 21.60 18.44
C SER A 63 -12.83 22.46 17.19
N SER A 64 -13.11 23.75 17.33
CA SER A 64 -13.22 24.69 16.22
C SER A 64 -11.91 25.23 15.64
N ASP A 65 -10.73 25.01 16.25
CA ASP A 65 -9.49 25.64 15.75
C ASP A 65 -9.14 25.29 14.30
N VAL A 66 -9.50 24.08 13.85
CA VAL A 66 -9.35 23.55 12.50
C VAL A 66 -10.64 22.87 12.09
N VAL A 67 -11.18 23.28 10.95
CA VAL A 67 -12.35 22.66 10.31
C VAL A 67 -11.91 22.04 8.99
N VAL A 68 -12.17 20.75 8.79
CA VAL A 68 -11.95 20.07 7.51
C VAL A 68 -13.27 19.99 6.75
N ILE A 69 -13.31 20.46 5.51
CA ILE A 69 -14.48 20.44 4.64
C ILE A 69 -14.27 19.39 3.55
N LEU A 70 -15.04 18.30 3.61
CA LEU A 70 -15.15 17.28 2.59
C LEU A 70 -16.30 17.62 1.62
N GLU A 71 -16.43 16.84 0.54
CA GLU A 71 -17.44 17.09 -0.48
C GLU A 71 -18.84 16.64 -0.01
N ARG A 72 -19.07 15.32 -0.02
CA ARG A 72 -20.36 14.68 0.19
C ARG A 72 -20.20 13.49 1.13
N PRO A 73 -21.22 13.19 1.94
CA PRO A 73 -21.22 11.98 2.76
C PRO A 73 -21.31 10.72 1.87
N SER A 74 -20.67 9.62 2.28
CA SER A 74 -20.71 8.32 1.58
C SER A 74 -22.14 7.78 1.45
N SER A 75 -22.46 6.99 0.42
CA SER A 75 -23.83 6.49 0.19
C SER A 75 -24.42 5.63 1.33
N ALA A 76 -25.75 5.51 1.35
CA ALA A 76 -26.56 4.99 2.45
C ALA A 76 -26.19 3.58 2.97
N ALA A 77 -25.56 2.73 2.14
CA ALA A 77 -25.16 1.38 2.54
C ALA A 77 -24.19 1.36 3.75
N SER A 78 -23.45 2.45 3.97
CA SER A 78 -22.49 2.61 5.08
C SER A 78 -23.10 3.18 6.37
N ARG A 79 -24.39 3.54 6.38
CA ARG A 79 -24.98 4.43 7.41
C ARG A 79 -25.85 3.73 8.46
N ASN A 80 -26.00 2.40 8.39
CA ASN A 80 -26.72 1.59 9.40
C ASN A 80 -25.80 1.03 10.50
N THR A 81 -24.59 1.56 10.64
CA THR A 81 -23.59 1.12 11.61
C THR A 81 -23.37 2.19 12.67
N SER A 82 -22.79 1.78 13.81
CA SER A 82 -22.31 2.74 14.82
C SER A 82 -21.28 3.69 14.21
N PHE A 83 -21.03 4.84 14.87
CA PHE A 83 -20.02 5.80 14.40
C PHE A 83 -18.64 5.16 14.18
N GLU A 84 -18.23 4.24 15.06
CA GLU A 84 -16.98 3.48 14.90
C GLU A 84 -17.02 2.52 13.71
N GLY A 85 -18.17 1.92 13.41
CA GLY A 85 -18.37 1.14 12.18
C GLY A 85 -18.24 2.01 10.95
N TYR A 86 -18.89 3.18 10.95
CA TYR A 86 -18.82 4.14 9.85
C TYR A 86 -17.40 4.62 9.57
N LEU A 87 -16.64 4.98 10.61
CA LEU A 87 -15.22 5.35 10.47
C LEU A 87 -14.38 4.19 9.93
N ARG A 88 -14.62 2.96 10.39
CA ARG A 88 -13.90 1.77 9.93
C ARG A 88 -14.21 1.40 8.49
N ASP A 89 -15.43 1.62 8.03
CA ASP A 89 -15.87 1.18 6.71
C ASP A 89 -15.59 2.24 5.63
N CYS A 90 -15.26 3.49 6.02
CA CYS A 90 -14.94 4.60 5.13
C CYS A 90 -13.43 4.88 5.03
N LYS A 91 -12.77 4.33 4.00
CA LYS A 91 -11.33 4.54 3.73
C LYS A 91 -10.90 6.01 3.72
N SER A 92 -11.75 6.92 3.21
CA SER A 92 -11.45 8.36 3.18
C SER A 92 -11.37 8.96 4.58
N LEU A 93 -12.26 8.54 5.50
CA LEU A 93 -12.26 9.02 6.89
C LEU A 93 -11.16 8.36 7.71
N GLN A 94 -10.82 7.09 7.44
CA GLN A 94 -9.63 6.45 8.01
C GLN A 94 -8.36 7.21 7.62
N ALA A 95 -8.21 7.51 6.33
CA ALA A 95 -7.08 8.28 5.82
C ALA A 95 -7.00 9.65 6.50
N LEU A 96 -8.14 10.34 6.63
CA LEU A 96 -8.24 11.62 7.31
C LEU A 96 -7.83 11.54 8.79
N ASP A 97 -8.31 10.52 9.52
CA ASP A 97 -7.93 10.29 10.93
C ASP A 97 -6.42 10.06 11.04
N GLU A 98 -5.86 9.19 10.21
CA GLU A 98 -4.46 8.80 10.22
C GLU A 98 -3.52 9.99 9.93
N VAL A 99 -3.78 10.77 8.88
CA VAL A 99 -2.96 11.97 8.58
C VAL A 99 -3.12 13.07 9.63
N THR A 100 -4.32 13.22 10.20
CA THR A 100 -4.57 14.20 11.27
C THR A 100 -3.78 13.85 12.53
N ARG A 101 -3.81 12.57 12.93
CA ARG A 101 -3.04 12.07 14.08
C ARG A 101 -1.55 12.24 13.83
N PHE A 102 -1.07 11.86 12.66
CA PHE A 102 0.33 12.02 12.31
C PHE A 102 0.78 13.48 12.33
N ALA A 103 0.09 14.36 11.61
CA ALA A 103 0.42 15.79 11.50
C ALA A 103 0.45 16.51 12.86
N THR A 104 -0.29 16.00 13.84
CA THR A 104 -0.45 16.61 15.17
C THR A 104 0.25 15.86 16.29
N LYS A 105 1.08 14.86 15.99
CA LYS A 105 1.70 13.96 16.98
C LYS A 105 0.67 13.38 17.95
N GLU A 106 -0.38 12.78 17.40
CA GLU A 106 -1.47 12.12 18.14
C GLU A 106 -2.35 13.07 18.99
N ALA A 107 -2.08 14.37 18.98
CA ALA A 107 -2.86 15.33 19.79
C ALA A 107 -4.28 15.52 19.25
N ARG A 108 -4.46 15.37 17.93
CA ARG A 108 -5.75 15.48 17.25
C ARG A 108 -6.10 14.20 16.50
N SER A 109 -7.38 14.01 16.28
CA SER A 109 -7.95 12.90 15.51
C SER A 109 -9.29 13.35 14.93
N ILE A 110 -9.88 12.55 14.04
CA ILE A 110 -11.22 12.84 13.50
C ILE A 110 -12.29 12.92 14.60
N ARG A 111 -12.06 12.24 15.74
CA ARG A 111 -12.99 12.25 16.88
C ARG A 111 -12.99 13.55 17.66
N ASN A 112 -11.93 14.35 17.54
CA ASN A 112 -11.81 15.58 18.30
C ASN A 112 -11.61 16.82 17.43
N ARG A 113 -11.61 16.70 16.10
CA ARG A 113 -11.62 17.81 15.13
C ARG A 113 -12.96 17.90 14.42
N THR A 114 -13.33 19.11 14.01
CA THR A 114 -14.54 19.29 13.19
C THR A 114 -14.27 18.85 11.75
N VAL A 115 -15.06 17.89 11.28
CA VAL A 115 -15.16 17.51 9.87
C VAL A 115 -16.59 17.76 9.40
N LEU A 116 -16.74 18.44 8.26
CA LEU A 116 -18.03 18.80 7.67
C LEU A 116 -18.07 18.37 6.22
N ASP A 117 -19.26 18.04 5.72
CA ASP A 117 -19.51 17.88 4.29
C ASP A 117 -20.13 19.16 3.74
N ALA A 118 -19.59 19.67 2.62
CA ALA A 118 -20.15 20.81 1.90
C ALA A 118 -21.61 20.58 1.47
N PHE A 119 -21.93 19.33 1.15
CA PHE A 119 -23.26 18.89 0.73
C PHE A 119 -23.85 17.94 1.79
N SER A 120 -24.04 18.45 3.00
CA SER A 120 -24.54 17.70 4.16
C SER A 120 -25.83 16.92 3.85
N TYR A 121 -25.86 15.65 4.24
CA TYR A 121 -26.97 14.70 3.99
C TYR A 121 -27.29 14.40 2.52
N GLN A 122 -26.45 14.80 1.57
CA GLN A 122 -26.71 14.64 0.12
C GLN A 122 -25.63 13.79 -0.58
N PRO A 123 -25.70 12.45 -0.50
CA PRO A 123 -24.69 11.56 -1.10
C PRO A 123 -24.67 11.54 -2.63
N ASP A 124 -25.83 11.74 -3.28
CA ASP A 124 -25.91 11.67 -4.74
C ASP A 124 -25.43 12.97 -5.37
N LYS A 125 -24.29 12.88 -6.06
CA LYS A 125 -23.68 14.01 -6.78
C LYS A 125 -24.51 14.50 -7.98
N ASN A 126 -25.46 13.70 -8.45
CA ASN A 126 -26.33 14.09 -9.57
C ASN A 126 -27.58 14.85 -9.13
N ASN A 127 -27.90 14.81 -7.82
CA ASN A 127 -28.96 15.60 -7.25
C ASN A 127 -28.35 16.90 -6.74
N ASN A 128 -28.78 18.06 -7.26
CA ASN A 128 -28.25 19.37 -6.87
C ASN A 128 -29.33 20.26 -6.23
N ASP A 129 -30.52 19.72 -5.98
CA ASP A 129 -31.71 20.49 -5.61
C ASP A 129 -31.55 21.24 -4.27
N ARG A 130 -30.63 20.77 -3.42
CA ARG A 130 -30.40 21.32 -2.08
C ARG A 130 -28.97 21.84 -1.86
N ASP A 131 -28.17 21.94 -2.91
CA ASP A 131 -26.78 22.41 -2.81
C ASP A 131 -26.70 23.80 -2.11
N ALA A 132 -27.53 24.76 -2.54
CA ALA A 132 -27.59 26.08 -1.91
C ALA A 132 -28.02 26.03 -0.43
N GLN A 133 -28.88 25.10 -0.03
CA GLN A 133 -29.27 24.92 1.38
C GLN A 133 -28.12 24.34 2.20
N CYS A 134 -27.41 23.34 1.67
CA CYS A 134 -26.24 22.75 2.31
C CYS A 134 -25.11 23.78 2.50
N HIS A 135 -24.86 24.60 1.48
CA HIS A 135 -23.85 25.65 1.55
C HIS A 135 -24.22 26.75 2.56
N ARG A 136 -25.51 27.12 2.66
CA ARG A 136 -25.99 28.03 3.73
C ARG A 136 -25.80 27.45 5.12
N LEU A 137 -26.07 26.16 5.31
CA LEU A 137 -25.80 25.49 6.59
C LEU A 137 -24.30 25.53 6.92
N LEU A 138 -23.44 25.19 5.95
CA LEU A 138 -21.99 25.24 6.12
C LEU A 138 -21.53 26.65 6.52
N ALA A 139 -22.06 27.69 5.88
CA ALA A 139 -21.79 29.08 6.23
C ALA A 139 -22.13 29.38 7.70
N GLN A 140 -23.33 29.02 8.13
CA GLN A 140 -23.79 29.22 9.50
C GLN A 140 -22.89 28.49 10.51
N ILE A 141 -22.51 27.24 10.22
CA ILE A 141 -21.62 26.44 11.07
C ILE A 141 -20.25 27.10 11.19
N LEU A 142 -19.65 27.54 10.08
CA LEU A 142 -18.35 28.21 10.11
C LEU A 142 -18.42 29.51 10.91
N GLN A 143 -19.46 30.32 10.70
CA GLN A 143 -19.66 31.59 11.41
C GLN A 143 -19.79 31.42 12.92
N VAL A 144 -20.47 30.36 13.40
CA VAL A 144 -20.55 30.10 14.84
C VAL A 144 -19.27 29.49 15.40
N LYS A 145 -18.55 28.66 14.63
CA LYS A 145 -17.31 28.02 15.08
C LYS A 145 -16.09 28.93 15.06
N LYS A 146 -16.04 29.87 14.12
CA LYS A 146 -14.92 30.80 13.91
C LYS A 146 -13.56 30.09 13.90
N PRO A 147 -13.34 29.16 12.95
CA PRO A 147 -12.09 28.42 12.91
C PRO A 147 -10.90 29.32 12.62
N ARG A 148 -9.73 28.92 13.13
CA ARG A 148 -8.47 29.58 12.78
C ARG A 148 -7.93 29.08 11.45
N VAL A 149 -8.16 27.80 11.15
CA VAL A 149 -7.77 27.16 9.89
C VAL A 149 -8.96 26.40 9.30
N VAL A 150 -9.18 26.54 8.00
CA VAL A 150 -10.14 25.74 7.23
C VAL A 150 -9.37 24.95 6.19
N ILE A 151 -9.49 23.62 6.21
CA ILE A 151 -8.90 22.74 5.21
C ILE A 151 -10.01 22.31 4.25
N ARG A 152 -10.04 22.88 3.05
CA ARG A 152 -11.01 22.51 2.02
C ARG A 152 -10.45 21.37 1.18
N CYS A 153 -11.15 20.25 1.16
CA CYS A 153 -10.72 19.01 0.49
C CYS A 153 -11.61 18.66 -0.71
N HIS A 154 -12.32 19.62 -1.30
CA HIS A 154 -13.11 19.43 -2.52
C HIS A 154 -12.93 20.61 -3.48
N ARG A 155 -13.42 20.47 -4.71
CA ARG A 155 -13.25 21.47 -5.78
C ARG A 155 -14.56 22.11 -6.24
N ASP A 156 -15.71 21.60 -5.81
CA ASP A 156 -16.99 22.14 -6.26
C ASP A 156 -17.21 23.57 -5.72
N SER A 157 -17.67 24.48 -6.58
CA SER A 157 -18.01 25.86 -6.24
C SER A 157 -19.16 25.94 -5.25
N TYR A 158 -19.16 26.96 -4.40
CA TYR A 158 -20.27 27.22 -3.51
C TYR A 158 -21.38 28.04 -4.20
N GLN A 159 -22.63 27.66 -3.95
CA GLN A 159 -23.80 28.41 -4.41
C GLN A 159 -24.25 29.48 -3.41
N ASP A 160 -23.76 29.42 -2.17
CA ASP A 160 -24.01 30.45 -1.16
C ASP A 160 -23.01 31.61 -1.33
N GLU A 161 -23.52 32.85 -1.32
CA GLU A 161 -22.71 34.05 -1.58
C GLU A 161 -21.63 34.26 -0.51
N TRP A 162 -21.93 33.96 0.77
CA TRP A 162 -20.94 34.10 1.84
C TRP A 162 -19.85 33.03 1.72
N MET A 163 -20.24 31.80 1.38
CA MET A 163 -19.29 30.71 1.12
C MET A 163 -18.40 30.96 -0.10
N GLY A 164 -18.79 31.82 -1.04
CA GLY A 164 -17.95 32.20 -2.18
C GLY A 164 -16.57 32.78 -1.78
N ARG A 165 -16.41 33.25 -0.53
CA ARG A 165 -15.10 33.66 0.02
C ARG A 165 -14.12 32.50 0.20
N PHE A 166 -14.63 31.27 0.23
CA PHE A 166 -13.86 30.03 0.31
C PHE A 166 -13.73 29.35 -1.07
N ASP A 167 -14.29 29.94 -2.13
CA ASP A 167 -14.11 29.46 -3.49
C ASP A 167 -12.73 29.83 -3.99
N TYR A 168 -11.81 28.93 -3.69
CA TYR A 168 -10.43 29.03 -4.11
C TYR A 168 -10.09 27.85 -5.01
N PHE A 169 -9.84 28.15 -6.28
CA PHE A 169 -9.57 27.15 -7.30
C PHE A 169 -8.08 27.06 -7.52
N VAL A 170 -7.53 25.96 -7.04
CA VAL A 170 -6.14 25.62 -7.25
C VAL A 170 -6.08 24.40 -8.13
N ASP A 171 -5.59 24.60 -9.35
CA ASP A 171 -5.33 23.52 -10.26
C ASP A 171 -4.14 22.68 -9.80
N ASP A 172 -4.01 21.48 -10.38
CA ASP A 172 -2.76 20.75 -10.32
C ASP A 172 -2.24 20.38 -8.91
N TYR A 173 -3.16 20.16 -7.97
CA TYR A 173 -2.87 19.70 -6.60
C TYR A 173 -1.91 20.61 -5.81
N GLN A 174 -1.78 21.88 -6.19
CA GLN A 174 -1.02 22.81 -5.37
C GLN A 174 -1.75 23.02 -4.04
N MET A 175 -0.95 23.20 -3.00
CA MET A 175 -1.44 23.70 -1.72
C MET A 175 -1.21 25.19 -1.70
N GLU A 176 -2.30 25.93 -1.54
CA GLU A 176 -2.25 27.38 -1.43
C GLU A 176 -2.96 27.81 -0.14
N ARG A 177 -2.53 28.97 0.35
CA ARG A 177 -2.90 29.56 1.62
C ARG A 177 -3.54 30.91 1.33
N GLU A 178 -4.76 31.10 1.81
CA GLU A 178 -5.46 32.37 1.72
C GLU A 178 -6.00 32.81 3.08
N ASP A 179 -6.01 34.13 3.33
CA ASP A 179 -6.64 34.68 4.52
C ASP A 179 -8.10 35.06 4.19
N VAL A 180 -9.05 34.46 4.91
CA VAL A 180 -10.49 34.63 4.70
C VAL A 180 -11.09 35.45 5.84
N ASP A 181 -11.68 36.60 5.51
CA ASP A 181 -12.39 37.46 6.46
C ASP A 181 -13.86 37.04 6.61
N PHE A 182 -14.29 36.83 7.85
CA PHE A 182 -15.67 36.47 8.19
C PHE A 182 -16.59 37.69 8.17
N GLY A 183 -16.03 38.92 8.20
CA GLY A 183 -16.75 40.20 8.16
C GLY A 183 -17.14 40.74 9.53
N ASP A 184 -16.81 40.03 10.61
CA ASP A 184 -17.04 40.42 12.00
C ASP A 184 -15.72 40.65 12.78
N GLY A 185 -14.63 40.85 12.03
CA GLY A 185 -13.27 41.01 12.56
C GLY A 185 -12.55 39.70 12.84
N HIS A 186 -13.18 38.53 12.63
CA HIS A 186 -12.51 37.24 12.65
C HIS A 186 -11.94 36.88 11.28
N THR A 187 -10.70 36.38 11.26
CA THR A 187 -10.04 35.88 10.06
C THR A 187 -9.63 34.42 10.25
N ALA A 188 -9.78 33.61 9.21
CA ALA A 188 -9.29 32.25 9.16
C ALA A 188 -8.28 32.08 8.03
N VAL A 189 -7.37 31.12 8.17
CA VAL A 189 -6.52 30.67 7.06
C VAL A 189 -7.25 29.55 6.33
N LEU A 190 -7.50 29.73 5.04
CA LEU A 190 -7.97 28.69 4.14
C LEU A 190 -6.78 27.98 3.51
N ILE A 191 -6.73 26.67 3.67
CA ILE A 191 -5.84 25.77 2.95
C ILE A 191 -6.66 24.93 1.98
N GLN A 192 -6.38 25.05 0.69
CA GLN A 192 -6.94 24.16 -0.31
C GLN A 192 -6.10 22.89 -0.42
N SER A 193 -6.74 21.74 -0.23
CA SER A 193 -6.18 20.41 -0.45
C SER A 193 -7.08 19.61 -1.41
N PHE A 194 -6.68 18.40 -1.77
CA PHE A 194 -7.52 17.49 -2.53
C PHE A 194 -8.19 16.47 -1.63
N HIS A 195 -9.25 15.85 -2.13
CA HIS A 195 -10.05 14.91 -1.35
C HIS A 195 -9.23 13.67 -0.94
N PRO A 196 -9.26 13.22 0.33
CA PRO A 196 -8.51 12.04 0.77
C PRO A 196 -8.79 10.78 -0.08
N SER A 197 -10.00 10.63 -0.60
CA SER A 197 -10.35 9.54 -1.53
C SER A 197 -9.46 9.48 -2.77
N CYS A 198 -8.92 10.61 -3.25
CA CYS A 198 -7.97 10.61 -4.36
C CYS A 198 -6.71 9.82 -4.01
N ALA A 199 -6.23 9.89 -2.75
CA ALA A 199 -5.02 9.20 -2.31
C ALA A 199 -5.24 7.72 -1.98
N VAL A 200 -6.43 7.35 -1.48
CA VAL A 200 -6.67 5.98 -0.96
C VAL A 200 -7.68 5.14 -1.74
N ASN A 201 -8.57 5.74 -2.53
CA ASN A 201 -9.57 5.01 -3.33
C ASN A 201 -9.28 5.05 -4.83
N ASN A 202 -8.78 6.17 -5.34
CA ASN A 202 -8.62 6.35 -6.80
C ASN A 202 -7.19 6.08 -7.29
N ALA A 203 -6.22 6.02 -6.39
CA ALA A 203 -4.80 5.99 -6.75
C ALA A 203 -4.01 5.00 -5.87
N GLU A 204 -4.56 3.80 -5.69
CA GLU A 204 -4.03 2.77 -4.78
C GLU A 204 -2.53 2.50 -4.98
N PHE A 205 -2.07 2.38 -6.24
CA PHE A 205 -0.67 2.13 -6.62
C PHE A 205 0.17 3.40 -6.87
N ARG A 206 -0.33 4.57 -6.48
CA ARG A 206 0.32 5.88 -6.69
C ARG A 206 0.63 6.52 -5.32
N PRO A 207 1.69 6.08 -4.64
CA PRO A 207 2.03 6.55 -3.29
C PRO A 207 2.28 8.06 -3.19
N GLU A 208 2.65 8.72 -4.30
CA GLU A 208 2.84 10.17 -4.34
C GLU A 208 1.59 10.97 -3.91
N TYR A 209 0.37 10.49 -4.17
CA TYR A 209 -0.84 11.16 -3.67
C TYR A 209 -0.94 11.06 -2.15
N ARG A 210 -0.58 9.92 -1.58
CA ARG A 210 -0.58 9.73 -0.12
C ARG A 210 0.48 10.62 0.53
N ALA A 211 1.67 10.70 -0.07
CA ALA A 211 2.76 11.55 0.41
C ALA A 211 2.39 13.04 0.34
N LEU A 212 1.76 13.48 -0.75
CA LEU A 212 1.31 14.87 -0.91
C LEU A 212 0.22 15.22 0.11
N LEU A 213 -0.74 14.32 0.35
CA LEU A 213 -1.80 14.52 1.34
C LEU A 213 -1.23 14.70 2.76
N ILE A 214 -0.21 13.90 3.12
CA ILE A 214 0.48 14.00 4.42
C ILE A 214 1.09 15.40 4.58
N HIS A 215 1.80 15.90 3.57
CA HIS A 215 2.40 17.23 3.61
C HIS A 215 1.36 18.36 3.71
N HIS A 216 0.25 18.25 2.99
CA HIS A 216 -0.82 19.24 3.07
C HIS A 216 -1.38 19.36 4.50
N PHE A 217 -1.60 18.22 5.16
CA PHE A 217 -2.10 18.20 6.53
C PHE A 217 -1.07 18.68 7.55
N ILE A 218 0.21 18.32 7.38
CA ILE A 218 1.29 18.84 8.23
C ILE A 218 1.33 20.37 8.16
N ALA A 219 1.33 20.94 6.96
CA ALA A 219 1.40 22.39 6.79
C ALA A 219 0.12 23.09 7.30
N ALA A 220 -1.06 22.52 7.06
CA ALA A 220 -2.30 23.08 7.58
C ALA A 220 -2.36 23.11 9.12
N PHE A 221 -1.85 22.09 9.80
CA PHE A 221 -1.77 22.11 11.27
C PHE A 221 -0.64 22.99 11.80
N ALA A 222 0.43 23.19 11.03
CA ALA A 222 1.51 24.10 11.37
C ALA A 222 1.04 25.57 11.39
N GLU A 223 0.01 25.93 10.62
CA GLU A 223 -0.59 27.28 10.61
C GLU A 223 -1.11 27.72 11.98
N LEU A 224 -1.53 26.80 12.83
CA LEU A 224 -1.92 27.12 14.22
C LEU A 224 -0.78 27.75 15.03
N ARG A 225 0.47 27.58 14.59
CA ARG A 225 1.70 28.14 15.15
C ARG A 225 2.32 29.23 14.26
N GLY A 226 1.64 29.65 13.19
CA GLY A 226 2.14 30.65 12.23
C GLY A 226 3.29 30.13 11.36
N LYS A 227 3.34 28.81 11.09
CA LYS A 227 4.31 28.18 10.19
C LYS A 227 3.58 27.52 9.04
N HIS A 228 4.05 27.67 7.81
CA HIS A 228 3.37 27.10 6.63
C HIS A 228 4.31 26.64 5.52
N GLU A 229 5.63 26.77 5.72
CA GLU A 229 6.61 26.45 4.70
C GLU A 229 6.61 24.93 4.44
N LEU A 230 6.28 24.57 3.20
CA LEU A 230 6.44 23.21 2.70
C LEU A 230 7.90 23.01 2.26
N PRO A 231 8.49 21.83 2.53
CA PRO A 231 9.80 21.50 1.99
C PRO A 231 9.79 21.48 0.45
N GLU A 232 10.92 21.82 -0.19
CA GLU A 232 11.04 21.88 -1.66
C GLU A 232 10.63 20.56 -2.35
N VAL A 233 10.86 19.42 -1.69
CA VAL A 233 10.50 18.08 -2.19
C VAL A 233 9.00 17.92 -2.49
N VAL A 234 8.15 18.74 -1.87
CA VAL A 234 6.69 18.68 -2.07
C VAL A 234 6.31 19.03 -3.50
N GLU A 235 7.04 19.96 -4.14
CA GLU A 235 6.79 20.31 -5.53
C GLU A 235 7.14 19.14 -6.47
N ASP A 236 8.24 18.44 -6.22
CA ASP A 236 8.59 17.22 -6.98
C ASP A 236 7.51 16.12 -6.84
N ILE A 237 6.97 15.93 -5.64
CA ILE A 237 5.85 15.00 -5.39
C ILE A 237 4.60 15.44 -6.16
N ARG A 238 4.28 16.74 -6.13
CA ARG A 238 3.14 17.30 -6.87
C ARG A 238 3.28 17.08 -8.37
N GLN A 239 4.45 17.32 -8.94
CA GLN A 239 4.73 17.05 -10.36
C GLN A 239 4.49 15.59 -10.74
N LEU A 240 4.79 14.64 -9.83
CA LEU A 240 4.45 13.23 -10.05
C LEU A 240 2.93 13.01 -10.06
N CYS A 241 2.17 13.62 -9.15
CA CYS A 241 0.70 13.55 -9.11
C CYS A 241 0.04 14.10 -10.40
N LEU A 242 0.71 15.00 -11.13
CA LEU A 242 0.24 15.51 -12.43
C LEU A 242 0.50 14.59 -13.60
N LYS A 243 1.53 13.73 -13.52
CA LYS A 243 1.80 12.76 -14.58
C LYS A 243 0.57 11.87 -14.76
N LYS A 244 0.05 11.91 -15.99
CA LYS A 244 -1.03 11.02 -16.44
C LYS A 244 -0.56 9.57 -16.30
N GLY A 245 -1.50 8.69 -15.97
CA GLY A 245 -1.23 7.29 -15.67
C GLY A 245 -2.43 6.65 -14.98
N GLN A 246 -2.29 5.40 -14.55
CA GLN A 246 -3.38 4.61 -13.94
C GLN A 246 -3.97 5.29 -12.68
N ARG A 247 -5.04 6.08 -12.86
CA ARG A 247 -5.98 6.53 -11.82
C ARG A 247 -7.20 5.61 -11.70
N SER A 248 -7.15 4.49 -12.40
CA SER A 248 -8.22 3.52 -12.55
C SER A 248 -7.82 2.26 -11.78
N PRO A 249 -8.45 1.98 -10.63
CA PRO A 249 -8.28 0.68 -9.96
C PRO A 249 -8.60 -0.49 -10.90
N LYS A 250 -9.55 -0.29 -11.82
CA LYS A 250 -10.12 -1.34 -12.69
C LYS A 250 -9.11 -2.01 -13.63
N ASP A 251 -8.02 -1.34 -13.98
CA ASP A 251 -7.01 -1.90 -14.89
C ASP A 251 -5.88 -2.63 -14.14
N THR A 252 -5.76 -2.42 -12.82
CA THR A 252 -4.63 -2.92 -12.03
C THR A 252 -4.95 -4.14 -11.19
N THR A 253 -6.21 -4.33 -10.79
CA THR A 253 -6.68 -5.56 -10.11
C THR A 253 -6.54 -6.83 -10.96
N ASN A 254 -6.33 -6.66 -12.27
CA ASN A 254 -6.22 -7.77 -13.22
C ASN A 254 -4.77 -8.18 -13.53
N PHE A 255 -3.77 -7.55 -12.91
CA PHE A 255 -2.40 -7.96 -13.16
C PHE A 255 -2.16 -9.38 -12.65
N ALA A 256 -1.53 -10.17 -13.51
CA ALA A 256 -0.93 -11.42 -13.10
C ALA A 256 0.24 -11.13 -12.14
N SER A 257 0.54 -12.09 -11.25
CA SER A 257 1.59 -11.90 -10.24
C SER A 257 2.96 -11.54 -10.84
N TRP A 258 3.29 -12.05 -12.03
CA TRP A 258 4.56 -11.74 -12.69
C TRP A 258 4.63 -10.29 -13.21
N GLU A 259 3.50 -9.69 -13.61
CA GLU A 259 3.44 -8.28 -14.01
C GLU A 259 3.65 -7.38 -12.79
N ALA A 260 2.98 -7.70 -11.67
CA ALA A 260 3.20 -7.03 -10.40
C ALA A 260 4.66 -7.16 -9.92
N ALA A 261 5.28 -8.34 -10.08
CA ALA A 261 6.69 -8.56 -9.78
C ALA A 261 7.62 -7.66 -10.61
N ALA A 262 7.32 -7.48 -11.90
CA ALA A 262 8.05 -6.56 -12.76
C ALA A 262 7.92 -5.10 -12.27
N PHE A 263 6.73 -4.67 -11.84
CA PHE A 263 6.53 -3.33 -11.27
C PHE A 263 7.29 -3.13 -9.95
N ILE A 264 7.28 -4.13 -9.06
CA ILE A 264 8.04 -4.10 -7.80
C ILE A 264 9.53 -4.00 -8.09
N SER A 265 10.05 -4.88 -8.95
CA SER A 265 11.46 -4.89 -9.36
C SER A 265 11.88 -3.51 -9.88
N ARG A 266 11.11 -2.97 -10.81
CA ARG A 266 11.39 -1.66 -11.43
C ARG A 266 11.31 -0.52 -10.42
N ALA A 267 10.38 -0.57 -9.47
CA ALA A 267 10.29 0.44 -8.42
C ALA A 267 11.56 0.44 -7.55
N LEU A 268 12.02 -0.74 -7.13
CA LEU A 268 13.21 -0.90 -6.28
C LEU A 268 14.53 -0.71 -7.03
N GLU A 269 14.54 -0.96 -8.34
CA GLU A 269 15.72 -0.80 -9.21
C GLU A 269 16.12 0.66 -9.43
N MET A 270 15.18 1.60 -9.41
CA MET A 270 15.42 3.00 -9.79
C MET A 270 16.39 3.71 -8.83
N GLU A 271 17.69 3.55 -9.11
CA GLU A 271 18.78 4.26 -8.43
C GLU A 271 18.76 5.78 -8.72
N THR A 272 18.08 6.24 -9.78
CA THR A 272 18.31 7.60 -10.31
C THR A 272 17.15 8.59 -10.24
N LYS A 273 15.87 8.17 -10.29
CA LYS A 273 14.70 8.98 -9.88
C LYS A 273 13.42 8.15 -9.97
N TYR A 274 12.61 8.13 -8.91
CA TYR A 274 11.24 7.64 -9.02
C TYR A 274 10.50 8.46 -10.09
N SER A 275 10.13 7.83 -11.22
CA SER A 275 9.59 8.56 -12.38
C SER A 275 8.06 8.71 -12.37
N GLY A 276 7.37 8.08 -11.41
CA GLY A 276 5.91 8.13 -11.26
C GLY A 276 5.20 6.98 -11.99
N PRO A 277 4.03 7.24 -12.63
CA PRO A 277 3.38 6.26 -13.48
C PRO A 277 4.19 6.09 -14.77
N GLU A 278 4.36 4.85 -15.21
CA GLU A 278 4.98 4.46 -16.48
C GLU A 278 6.52 4.44 -16.55
N GLY A 279 7.05 3.25 -16.84
CA GLY A 279 7.42 2.99 -18.23
C GLY A 279 6.57 1.83 -18.78
N SER A 280 6.75 1.50 -20.05
CA SER A 280 6.08 0.41 -20.78
C SER A 280 5.72 -0.78 -19.88
N PHE A 281 4.46 -1.22 -19.97
CA PHE A 281 4.03 -2.48 -19.36
C PHE A 281 5.00 -3.60 -19.76
N PRO A 282 5.20 -4.61 -18.90
CA PRO A 282 5.79 -5.85 -19.34
C PRO A 282 4.94 -6.38 -20.51
N VAL A 283 5.43 -6.28 -21.74
CA VAL A 283 4.69 -6.76 -22.91
C VAL A 283 5.09 -8.22 -23.10
N GLU A 284 4.12 -9.12 -22.94
CA GLU A 284 4.20 -10.44 -23.56
C GLU A 284 3.89 -10.29 -25.04
N TRP A 285 4.79 -10.75 -25.90
CA TRP A 285 4.51 -10.73 -27.33
C TRP A 285 3.59 -11.91 -27.66
N ALA A 286 2.58 -11.66 -28.49
CA ALA A 286 1.65 -12.72 -28.91
C ALA A 286 2.39 -13.87 -29.63
N ASP A 287 3.52 -13.54 -30.25
CA ASP A 287 4.38 -14.47 -30.99
C ASP A 287 5.33 -15.27 -30.08
N ASP A 288 5.43 -14.94 -28.79
CA ASP A 288 6.27 -15.69 -27.85
C ASP A 288 5.70 -17.09 -27.66
N GLY A 289 6.57 -18.09 -27.87
CA GLY A 289 6.24 -19.48 -27.57
C GLY A 289 5.91 -19.67 -26.07
N PRO A 290 5.13 -20.70 -25.69
CA PRO A 290 4.79 -20.95 -24.28
C PRO A 290 6.01 -21.01 -23.34
N TYR A 291 7.13 -21.53 -23.82
CA TYR A 291 8.40 -21.60 -23.10
C TYR A 291 9.00 -20.22 -22.83
N ASP A 292 9.04 -19.34 -23.84
CA ASP A 292 9.61 -18.00 -23.70
C ASP A 292 8.75 -17.12 -22.80
N ARG A 293 7.42 -17.25 -22.91
CA ARG A 293 6.47 -16.62 -21.97
C ARG A 293 6.77 -17.07 -20.54
N PHE A 294 6.88 -18.37 -20.30
CA PHE A 294 7.21 -18.89 -18.97
C PHE A 294 8.54 -18.34 -18.43
N ARG A 295 9.61 -18.41 -19.22
CA ARG A 295 10.93 -17.88 -18.82
C ARG A 295 10.92 -16.38 -18.56
N ASN A 296 10.12 -15.62 -19.30
CA ASN A 296 9.97 -14.20 -19.07
C ASN A 296 9.25 -13.92 -17.72
N ARG A 297 8.17 -14.65 -17.43
CA ARG A 297 7.47 -14.57 -16.13
C ARG A 297 8.37 -14.93 -14.95
N GLU A 298 9.12 -16.03 -15.09
CA GLU A 298 10.11 -16.49 -14.11
C GLU A 298 11.15 -15.40 -13.84
N ARG A 299 11.72 -14.80 -14.90
CA ARG A 299 12.70 -13.72 -14.79
C ARG A 299 12.17 -12.51 -13.99
N HIS A 300 10.89 -12.15 -14.16
CA HIS A 300 10.29 -11.04 -13.42
C HIS A 300 10.11 -11.34 -11.93
N LEU A 301 9.68 -12.56 -11.59
CA LEU A 301 9.60 -13.00 -10.20
C LEU A 301 11.00 -13.07 -9.56
N ASP A 302 11.97 -13.55 -10.31
CA ASP A 302 13.36 -13.65 -9.85
C ASP A 302 13.95 -12.29 -9.55
N GLY A 303 13.79 -11.34 -10.48
CA GLY A 303 14.22 -9.96 -10.29
C GLY A 303 13.61 -9.34 -9.05
N MET A 304 12.32 -9.60 -8.79
CA MET A 304 11.62 -9.05 -7.63
C MET A 304 12.24 -9.55 -6.32
N TYR A 305 12.42 -10.87 -6.20
CA TYR A 305 13.01 -11.47 -5.01
C TYR A 305 14.48 -11.07 -4.82
N ASP A 306 15.24 -10.95 -5.91
CA ASP A 306 16.62 -10.48 -5.84
C ASP A 306 16.68 -9.03 -5.32
N TRP A 307 15.74 -8.16 -5.72
CA TRP A 307 15.62 -6.80 -5.18
C TRP A 307 15.18 -6.75 -3.71
N LEU A 308 14.23 -7.60 -3.29
CA LEU A 308 13.84 -7.71 -1.89
C LEU A 308 15.01 -8.20 -1.02
N GLN A 309 15.82 -9.13 -1.53
CA GLN A 309 17.04 -9.57 -0.86
C GLN A 309 18.04 -8.42 -0.72
N ARG A 310 18.31 -7.68 -1.81
CA ARG A 310 19.19 -6.49 -1.78
C ARG A 310 18.71 -5.42 -0.79
N LEU A 311 17.39 -5.20 -0.73
CA LEU A 311 16.80 -4.28 0.23
C LEU A 311 17.11 -4.72 1.67
N ALA A 312 16.88 -6.00 2.00
CA ALA A 312 17.20 -6.57 3.31
C ALA A 312 18.68 -6.55 3.66
N GLU A 313 19.56 -6.64 2.66
CA GLU A 313 21.01 -6.52 2.81
C GLU A 313 21.48 -5.04 2.89
N ASN A 314 20.56 -4.07 2.87
CA ASN A 314 20.85 -2.63 2.81
C ASN A 314 21.71 -2.23 1.60
N SER A 315 21.68 -3.02 0.52
CA SER A 315 22.45 -2.79 -0.70
C SER A 315 21.64 -2.07 -1.79
N CYS A 316 20.52 -1.45 -1.42
CA CYS A 316 19.61 -0.73 -2.32
C CYS A 316 19.40 0.69 -1.78
N THR A 317 19.49 1.70 -2.64
CA THR A 317 19.38 3.12 -2.28
C THR A 317 18.05 3.73 -2.72
N CYS A 318 16.97 2.95 -2.76
CA CYS A 318 15.68 3.42 -3.24
C CYS A 318 14.98 4.35 -2.21
N GLY A 319 14.39 5.46 -2.67
CA GLY A 319 13.62 6.38 -1.81
C GLY A 319 12.30 5.81 -1.30
N ALA A 320 11.69 6.45 -0.28
CA ALA A 320 10.49 5.94 0.38
C ALA A 320 9.29 5.77 -0.57
N LEU A 321 9.17 6.59 -1.62
CA LEU A 321 8.09 6.43 -2.61
C LEU A 321 8.22 5.14 -3.44
N ALA A 322 9.45 4.75 -3.79
CA ALA A 322 9.70 3.50 -4.50
C ALA A 322 9.31 2.30 -3.65
N ILE A 323 9.69 2.32 -2.37
CA ILE A 323 9.33 1.28 -1.40
C ILE A 323 7.82 1.24 -1.18
N ALA A 324 7.16 2.39 -1.00
CA ALA A 324 5.71 2.47 -0.85
C ALA A 324 4.96 1.94 -2.08
N LYS A 325 5.51 2.16 -3.29
CA LYS A 325 4.95 1.56 -4.52
C LYS A 325 5.10 0.04 -4.51
N ALA A 326 6.27 -0.47 -4.15
CA ALA A 326 6.50 -1.91 -4.01
C ALA A 326 5.53 -2.54 -2.98
N MET A 327 5.30 -1.86 -1.85
CA MET A 327 4.31 -2.28 -0.84
C MET A 327 2.91 -2.40 -1.41
N ALA A 328 2.44 -1.40 -2.16
CA ALA A 328 1.09 -1.43 -2.73
C ALA A 328 0.89 -2.63 -3.68
N TYR A 329 1.86 -2.91 -4.56
CA TYR A 329 1.82 -4.09 -5.42
C TYR A 329 1.93 -5.40 -4.65
N TRP A 330 2.77 -5.45 -3.62
CA TRP A 330 2.92 -6.64 -2.79
C TRP A 330 1.64 -6.97 -2.03
N GLU A 331 1.06 -5.98 -1.35
CA GLU A 331 -0.21 -6.06 -0.61
C GLU A 331 -1.33 -6.67 -1.47
N HIS A 332 -1.46 -6.18 -2.70
CA HIS A 332 -2.55 -6.57 -3.58
C HIS A 332 -2.35 -7.94 -4.27
N HIS A 333 -1.14 -8.24 -4.74
CA HIS A 333 -0.90 -9.39 -5.63
C HIS A 333 -0.21 -10.59 -4.96
N PHE A 334 0.28 -10.41 -3.73
CA PHE A 334 1.07 -11.40 -3.00
C PHE A 334 0.55 -11.66 -1.58
N SER A 335 -0.72 -11.33 -1.30
CA SER A 335 -1.37 -11.61 0.01
C SER A 335 -1.34 -13.08 0.42
N ASP A 336 -1.35 -14.00 -0.55
CA ASP A 336 -1.24 -15.45 -0.31
C ASP A 336 0.21 -15.96 -0.23
N ASP A 337 1.21 -15.10 -0.45
CA ASP A 337 2.62 -15.48 -0.43
C ASP A 337 3.05 -15.89 0.98
N PRO A 338 3.84 -16.97 1.16
CA PRO A 338 4.32 -17.39 2.48
C PRO A 338 5.15 -16.33 3.21
N LEU A 339 5.76 -15.38 2.48
CA LEU A 339 6.57 -14.32 3.06
C LEU A 339 5.82 -13.00 3.21
N TYR A 340 4.49 -13.01 3.08
CA TYR A 340 3.70 -11.78 3.00
C TYR A 340 4.01 -10.81 4.14
N ASP A 341 3.89 -11.27 5.39
CA ASP A 341 4.10 -10.45 6.57
C ASP A 341 5.56 -9.97 6.67
N GLN A 342 6.53 -10.86 6.42
CA GLN A 342 7.96 -10.53 6.51
C GLN A 342 8.37 -9.50 5.46
N VAL A 343 7.87 -9.61 4.23
CA VAL A 343 8.13 -8.66 3.16
C VAL A 343 7.43 -7.33 3.45
N MET A 344 6.20 -7.33 3.94
CA MET A 344 5.53 -6.09 4.33
C MET A 344 6.24 -5.38 5.47
N ASP A 345 6.73 -6.12 6.47
CA ASP A 345 7.50 -5.55 7.58
C ASP A 345 8.85 -5.01 7.13
N LEU A 346 9.56 -5.75 6.24
CA LEU A 346 10.77 -5.26 5.59
C LEU A 346 10.52 -3.92 4.89
N LEU A 347 9.51 -3.87 4.01
CA LEU A 347 9.22 -2.69 3.23
C LEU A 347 8.78 -1.51 4.12
N ARG A 348 7.98 -1.74 5.17
CA ARG A 348 7.61 -0.70 6.15
C ARG A 348 8.84 -0.14 6.87
N LEU A 349 9.70 -1.04 7.36
CA LEU A 349 10.91 -0.69 8.10
C LEU A 349 11.85 0.15 7.22
N HIS A 350 12.20 -0.35 6.03
CA HIS A 350 13.10 0.36 5.13
C HIS A 350 12.49 1.65 4.58
N GLY A 351 11.18 1.68 4.30
CA GLY A 351 10.49 2.90 3.90
C GLY A 351 10.60 3.99 4.96
N GLY A 352 10.42 3.63 6.24
CA GLY A 352 10.58 4.55 7.36
C GLY A 352 12.03 4.95 7.68
N GLN A 353 13.01 4.14 7.27
CA GLN A 353 14.43 4.43 7.45
C GLN A 353 15.00 5.33 6.36
N GLN A 354 14.32 5.47 5.22
CA GLN A 354 14.79 6.38 4.17
C GLN A 354 14.88 7.80 4.71
N PHE A 355 15.93 8.51 4.29
CA PHE A 355 16.10 9.91 4.67
C PHE A 355 14.98 10.77 4.07
N ASP A 356 14.63 10.52 2.80
CA ASP A 356 13.66 11.30 2.03
C ASP A 356 12.74 10.41 1.17
N TRP A 357 11.73 11.03 0.55
CA TRP A 357 10.82 10.39 -0.41
C TRP A 357 11.52 9.87 -1.65
N PHE A 358 12.58 10.55 -2.07
CA PHE A 358 13.38 10.22 -3.23
C PHE A 358 14.74 9.67 -2.82
N SER A 359 15.31 8.83 -3.70
CA SER A 359 16.67 8.35 -3.55
C SER A 359 17.63 9.55 -3.53
N SER A 360 18.45 9.64 -2.49
CA SER A 360 19.56 10.60 -2.52
C SER A 360 20.64 10.02 -3.45
N PRO A 361 21.14 10.78 -4.44
CA PRO A 361 22.29 10.32 -5.20
C PRO A 361 23.42 10.07 -4.20
N ALA A 362 23.97 8.85 -4.19
CA ALA A 362 25.12 8.53 -3.35
C ALA A 362 26.19 9.59 -3.63
N THR A 363 26.43 10.48 -2.69
CA THR A 363 27.51 11.45 -2.79
C THR A 363 28.78 10.61 -2.86
N ALA A 364 29.44 10.60 -4.02
CA ALA A 364 30.58 9.73 -4.31
C ALA A 364 31.77 9.90 -3.33
N ASP A 365 31.72 10.93 -2.47
CA ASP A 365 32.73 11.24 -1.46
C ASP A 365 32.40 10.76 -0.04
N SER A 366 31.25 10.13 0.20
CA SER A 366 30.86 9.66 1.53
C SER A 366 31.41 8.27 1.84
N LYS A 367 32.71 8.17 2.16
CA LYS A 367 33.27 7.00 2.88
C LYS A 367 32.79 6.88 4.33
N THR A 368 31.97 7.82 4.78
CA THR A 368 31.24 7.77 6.03
C THR A 368 29.79 7.44 5.72
N ALA A 369 29.51 6.17 5.40
CA ALA A 369 28.16 5.68 5.59
C ALA A 369 27.74 6.06 7.02
N PRO A 370 26.56 6.67 7.23
CA PRO A 370 26.10 6.92 8.59
C PRO A 370 26.12 5.58 9.31
N GLU A 371 26.96 5.46 10.35
CA GLU A 371 27.04 4.25 11.17
C GLU A 371 25.60 3.88 11.53
N MET A 372 25.16 2.71 11.04
CA MET A 372 23.88 2.15 11.44
C MET A 372 23.83 2.20 12.95
N SER A 373 22.83 2.88 13.52
CA SER A 373 22.76 2.99 14.96
C SER A 373 22.70 1.57 15.55
N PRO A 374 23.41 1.27 16.65
CA PRO A 374 23.39 -0.08 17.24
C PRO A 374 21.99 -0.54 17.67
N SER A 375 20.98 0.35 17.74
CA SER A 375 19.59 -0.05 17.94
C SER A 375 18.95 -0.71 16.70
N LEU A 376 19.46 -0.44 15.49
CA LEU A 376 18.95 -0.99 14.22
C LEU A 376 19.48 -2.40 13.95
N GLU A 377 20.76 -2.67 14.24
CA GLU A 377 21.29 -4.04 14.24
C GLU A 377 20.51 -4.92 15.22
N VAL A 378 20.12 -4.39 16.38
CA VAL A 378 19.24 -5.08 17.33
C VAL A 378 17.82 -5.27 16.76
N GLN A 379 17.29 -4.37 15.92
CA GLN A 379 15.98 -4.56 15.26
C GLN A 379 16.02 -5.64 14.17
N PHE A 380 17.06 -5.69 13.34
CA PHE A 380 17.26 -6.79 12.39
C PHE A 380 17.53 -8.13 13.10
N SER A 381 18.27 -8.08 14.21
CA SER A 381 18.51 -9.23 15.10
C SER A 381 17.26 -9.66 15.88
N GLN A 382 16.22 -8.80 15.95
CA GLN A 382 14.92 -9.10 16.57
C GLN A 382 13.84 -9.48 15.56
N LEU A 383 13.99 -9.11 14.28
CA LEU A 383 13.31 -9.79 13.16
C LEU A 383 13.82 -11.23 13.00
N THR A 384 14.98 -11.54 13.57
CA THR A 384 15.37 -12.91 13.94
C THR A 384 14.75 -13.24 15.30
N ILE A 385 13.53 -13.78 15.28
CA ILE A 385 12.81 -14.24 16.48
C ILE A 385 13.49 -15.53 17.00
N ASP A 386 13.63 -15.64 18.32
CA ASP A 386 14.00 -16.84 19.10
C ASP A 386 14.88 -17.92 18.41
N THR A 387 16.16 -17.97 18.79
CA THR A 387 17.17 -18.93 18.30
C THR A 387 16.89 -20.41 18.64
N SER A 388 15.76 -20.75 19.26
CA SER A 388 15.28 -22.14 19.28
C SER A 388 14.77 -22.54 17.90
N ALA A 389 15.70 -22.73 16.95
CA ALA A 389 15.37 -23.11 15.58
C ALA A 389 14.40 -24.30 15.57
N PRO A 390 13.22 -24.20 14.91
CA PRO A 390 12.41 -25.37 14.68
C PRO A 390 13.22 -26.32 13.79
N LYS A 391 13.45 -27.54 14.30
CA LYS A 391 13.96 -28.64 13.48
C LYS A 391 13.12 -28.72 12.20
N THR A 392 13.76 -29.05 11.08
CA THR A 392 13.11 -29.31 9.79
C THR A 392 11.78 -30.02 10.02
N PRO A 393 10.65 -29.56 9.45
CA PRO A 393 9.34 -30.14 9.73
C PRO A 393 9.40 -31.67 9.60
N PRO A 394 8.87 -32.43 10.57
CA PRO A 394 8.82 -33.89 10.46
C PRO A 394 8.15 -34.27 9.13
N GLY A 395 8.85 -35.04 8.31
CA GLY A 395 8.36 -35.47 7.00
C GLY A 395 8.75 -34.58 5.80
N LEU A 396 9.42 -33.44 6.00
CA LEU A 396 9.89 -32.60 4.87
C LEU A 396 10.94 -33.36 4.03
N SER A 397 11.94 -33.95 4.67
CA SER A 397 12.96 -34.78 4.00
C SER A 397 12.33 -35.99 3.28
N GLU A 398 11.39 -36.67 3.94
CA GLU A 398 10.68 -37.82 3.35
C GLU A 398 9.78 -37.42 2.16
N SER A 399 9.23 -36.21 2.17
CA SER A 399 8.46 -35.66 1.06
C SER A 399 9.37 -35.31 -0.13
N VAL A 400 10.53 -34.67 0.10
CA VAL A 400 11.54 -34.42 -0.95
C VAL A 400 12.04 -35.73 -1.56
N ASP A 401 12.36 -36.71 -0.72
CA ASP A 401 12.84 -38.02 -1.18
C ASP A 401 11.77 -38.76 -1.99
N ARG A 402 10.50 -38.68 -1.59
CA ARG A 402 9.38 -39.25 -2.37
C ARG A 402 9.22 -38.59 -3.72
N ALA A 403 9.21 -37.25 -3.78
CA ALA A 403 9.11 -36.51 -5.03
C ALA A 403 10.30 -36.79 -5.97
N SER A 404 11.53 -36.82 -5.42
CA SER A 404 12.74 -37.13 -6.17
C SER A 404 12.74 -38.57 -6.70
N LYS A 405 12.30 -39.55 -5.89
CA LYS A 405 12.14 -40.95 -6.32
C LYS A 405 11.06 -41.10 -7.38
N ALA A 406 9.94 -40.38 -7.27
CA ALA A 406 8.86 -40.38 -8.27
C ALA A 406 9.31 -39.76 -9.60
N ALA A 407 10.23 -38.79 -9.59
CA ALA A 407 10.78 -38.16 -10.78
C ALA A 407 11.90 -38.98 -11.46
N ALA A 408 12.54 -39.92 -10.75
CA ALA A 408 13.70 -40.67 -11.25
C ALA A 408 13.43 -41.56 -12.49
N PRO A 409 12.29 -42.28 -12.62
CA PRO A 409 11.97 -43.06 -13.82
C PRO A 409 11.83 -42.19 -15.07
N LEU A 410 11.33 -40.96 -14.90
CA LEU A 410 11.05 -40.03 -15.98
C LEU A 410 12.32 -39.45 -16.61
N ARG A 411 13.41 -39.34 -15.85
CA ARG A 411 14.74 -38.94 -16.37
C ARG A 411 15.37 -39.97 -17.31
N LYS A 412 14.93 -41.24 -17.23
CA LYS A 412 15.50 -42.36 -17.99
C LYS A 412 14.62 -42.79 -19.16
N ALA A 413 13.42 -42.23 -19.29
CA ALA A 413 12.52 -42.55 -20.38
C ALA A 413 12.89 -41.73 -21.62
N GLU A 414 13.59 -42.37 -22.56
CA GLU A 414 13.63 -41.89 -23.95
C GLU A 414 12.28 -42.24 -24.58
N PHE A 415 11.45 -41.23 -24.85
CA PHE A 415 10.18 -41.43 -25.55
C PHE A 415 10.44 -41.36 -27.06
N PRO A 416 10.24 -42.45 -27.83
CA PRO A 416 10.30 -42.38 -29.28
C PRO A 416 9.17 -41.48 -29.81
N GLU A 417 9.46 -40.62 -30.80
CA GLU A 417 8.51 -39.65 -31.40
C GLU A 417 7.20 -40.27 -31.95
N ASN A 418 7.13 -41.59 -32.03
CA ASN A 418 6.12 -42.37 -32.72
C ASN A 418 5.28 -43.27 -31.78
N MET A 419 5.48 -43.23 -30.45
CA MET A 419 4.57 -43.88 -29.49
C MET A 419 3.63 -42.85 -28.86
N VAL A 420 2.55 -42.52 -29.57
CA VAL A 420 1.37 -41.86 -28.98
C VAL A 420 0.19 -42.81 -29.09
N GLU A 421 0.23 -43.90 -28.32
CA GLU A 421 -0.98 -44.65 -27.96
C GLU A 421 -1.65 -43.95 -26.78
N ASP A 422 -2.98 -43.90 -26.79
CA ASP A 422 -3.81 -43.26 -25.75
C ASP A 422 -3.44 -43.70 -24.32
N THR A 423 -2.99 -44.95 -24.15
CA THR A 423 -2.55 -45.51 -22.87
C THR A 423 -1.26 -44.86 -22.33
N THR A 424 -0.34 -44.47 -23.22
CA THR A 424 0.90 -43.76 -22.82
C THR A 424 0.58 -42.33 -22.41
N LYS A 425 -0.38 -41.70 -23.09
CA LYS A 425 -0.86 -40.35 -22.76
C LYS A 425 -1.55 -40.34 -21.39
N ASP A 426 -2.43 -41.29 -21.11
CA ASP A 426 -3.11 -41.39 -19.81
C ASP A 426 -2.14 -41.67 -18.66
N MET A 427 -1.12 -42.51 -18.89
CA MET A 427 -0.08 -42.76 -17.90
C MET A 427 0.74 -41.49 -17.62
N ILE A 428 1.16 -40.76 -18.65
CA ILE A 428 1.89 -39.49 -18.50
C ILE A 428 1.04 -38.46 -17.76
N LEU A 429 -0.25 -38.33 -18.10
CA LEU A 429 -1.18 -37.41 -17.43
C LEU A 429 -1.40 -37.78 -15.96
N SER A 430 -1.54 -39.07 -15.65
CA SER A 430 -1.67 -39.58 -14.28
C SER A 430 -0.41 -39.34 -13.44
N MET A 431 0.77 -39.61 -14.01
CA MET A 431 2.05 -39.34 -13.35
C MET A 431 2.27 -37.85 -13.11
N ARG A 432 1.94 -37.00 -14.10
CA ARG A 432 1.96 -35.55 -13.98
C ARG A 432 1.03 -35.06 -12.87
N ALA A 433 -0.19 -35.59 -12.79
CA ALA A 433 -1.12 -35.27 -11.71
C ALA A 433 -0.60 -35.70 -10.33
N GLY A 434 0.09 -36.84 -10.23
CA GLY A 434 0.76 -37.30 -9.01
C GLY A 434 1.89 -36.36 -8.56
N ILE A 435 2.79 -36.01 -9.48
CA ILE A 435 3.93 -35.10 -9.20
C ILE A 435 3.44 -33.71 -8.80
N VAL A 436 2.47 -33.14 -9.52
CA VAL A 436 1.89 -31.84 -9.16
C VAL A 436 1.27 -31.89 -7.76
N ARG A 437 0.55 -32.96 -7.42
CA ARG A 437 -0.06 -33.13 -6.09
C ARG A 437 1.00 -33.19 -4.98
N ASP A 438 2.03 -34.01 -5.16
CA ASP A 438 3.08 -34.20 -4.16
C ASP A 438 3.90 -32.92 -3.96
N ILE A 439 4.22 -32.21 -5.05
CA ILE A 439 4.93 -30.93 -4.96
C ILE A 439 4.04 -29.84 -4.36
N THR A 440 2.74 -29.81 -4.68
CA THR A 440 1.81 -28.86 -4.05
C THR A 440 1.70 -29.09 -2.55
N ALA A 441 1.57 -30.36 -2.12
CA ALA A 441 1.55 -30.72 -0.71
C ALA A 441 2.87 -30.34 -0.01
N HIS A 442 4.00 -30.57 -0.67
CA HIS A 442 5.32 -30.14 -0.21
C HIS A 442 5.40 -28.62 -0.05
N ASN A 443 4.97 -27.86 -1.06
CA ASN A 443 4.98 -26.40 -1.05
C ASN A 443 4.12 -25.87 0.10
N THR A 444 2.96 -26.45 0.36
CA THR A 444 2.13 -26.07 1.52
C THR A 444 2.88 -26.24 2.84
N LEU A 445 3.59 -27.36 3.03
CA LEU A 445 4.39 -27.59 4.24
C LEU A 445 5.55 -26.59 4.37
N VAL A 446 6.24 -26.27 3.27
CA VAL A 446 7.31 -25.27 3.28
C VAL A 446 6.75 -23.87 3.53
N LYS A 447 5.61 -23.52 2.94
CA LYS A 447 4.92 -22.24 3.17
C LYS A 447 4.53 -22.08 4.64
N ASP A 448 3.94 -23.11 5.24
CA ASP A 448 3.58 -23.12 6.66
C ASP A 448 4.81 -23.05 7.57
N TRP A 449 5.91 -23.68 7.17
CA TRP A 449 7.17 -23.56 7.89
C TRP A 449 7.77 -22.15 7.78
N LEU A 450 7.83 -21.55 6.59
CA LEU A 450 8.31 -20.18 6.38
C LEU A 450 7.50 -19.16 7.20
N ARG A 451 6.18 -19.33 7.29
CA ARG A 451 5.31 -18.48 8.12
C ARG A 451 5.63 -18.57 9.62
N ARG A 452 6.17 -19.69 10.10
CA ARG A 452 6.38 -19.99 11.52
C ARG A 452 7.84 -19.96 11.96
N SER A 453 8.76 -19.97 11.01
CA SER A 453 10.18 -20.21 11.28
C SER A 453 10.96 -18.88 11.23
N PRO A 454 11.79 -18.60 12.22
CA PRO A 454 12.69 -17.45 12.22
C PRO A 454 13.91 -17.72 11.35
N VAL A 455 13.68 -17.88 10.05
CA VAL A 455 14.75 -18.06 9.07
C VAL A 455 15.35 -16.68 8.77
N GLU A 456 16.66 -16.60 8.58
CA GLU A 456 17.28 -15.41 7.98
C GLU A 456 16.51 -15.03 6.72
N PHE A 457 15.98 -13.80 6.67
CA PHE A 457 15.08 -13.34 5.62
C PHE A 457 15.63 -13.60 4.20
N ALA A 458 16.93 -13.38 3.98
CA ALA A 458 17.61 -13.68 2.71
C ALA A 458 17.54 -15.18 2.31
N ARG A 459 17.55 -16.11 3.27
CA ARG A 459 17.34 -17.55 3.01
C ARG A 459 15.87 -17.87 2.75
N ALA A 460 14.96 -17.26 3.51
CA ALA A 460 13.51 -17.41 3.31
C ALA A 460 13.11 -16.95 1.89
N VAL A 461 13.63 -15.81 1.45
CA VAL A 461 13.44 -15.24 0.10
C VAL A 461 13.89 -16.24 -0.98
N ARG A 462 15.05 -16.88 -0.83
CA ARG A 462 15.53 -17.89 -1.79
C ARG A 462 14.59 -19.09 -1.91
N ILE A 463 14.00 -19.53 -0.79
CA ILE A 463 13.06 -20.65 -0.79
C ILE A 463 11.72 -20.23 -1.41
N ALA A 464 11.18 -19.07 -1.02
CA ALA A 464 9.93 -18.54 -1.56
C ALA A 464 10.01 -18.27 -3.06
N LYS A 465 11.14 -17.76 -3.54
CA LYS A 465 11.48 -17.64 -4.97
C LYS A 465 11.21 -18.95 -5.70
N HIS A 466 11.83 -20.05 -5.25
CA HIS A 466 11.62 -21.36 -5.86
C HIS A 466 10.16 -21.83 -5.78
N LEU A 467 9.50 -21.70 -4.62
CA LEU A 467 8.09 -22.10 -4.47
C LEU A 467 7.18 -21.38 -5.47
N ARG A 468 7.39 -20.07 -5.69
CA ARG A 468 6.55 -19.26 -6.56
C ARG A 468 6.78 -19.55 -8.05
N GLN A 469 8.03 -19.78 -8.46
CA GLN A 469 8.35 -20.24 -9.81
C GLN A 469 7.55 -21.50 -10.17
N TRP A 470 7.44 -22.45 -9.22
CA TRP A 470 6.65 -23.66 -9.40
C TRP A 470 5.15 -23.40 -9.53
N ASP A 471 4.59 -22.54 -8.67
CA ASP A 471 3.15 -22.22 -8.73
C ASP A 471 2.79 -21.61 -10.10
N GLU A 472 3.58 -20.68 -10.65
CA GLU A 472 3.35 -20.14 -12.00
C GLU A 472 3.53 -21.20 -13.10
N TYR A 473 4.52 -22.09 -12.95
CA TYR A 473 4.72 -23.19 -13.88
C TYR A 473 3.49 -24.11 -13.96
N THR A 474 2.93 -24.49 -12.81
CA THR A 474 1.73 -25.35 -12.76
C THR A 474 0.52 -24.70 -13.41
N LYS A 475 0.36 -23.36 -13.32
CA LYS A 475 -0.73 -22.63 -13.99
C LYS A 475 -0.59 -22.64 -15.51
N VAL A 476 0.62 -22.47 -16.05
CA VAL A 476 0.86 -22.54 -17.50
C VAL A 476 0.53 -23.94 -18.01
N VAL A 477 1.08 -24.93 -17.30
CA VAL A 477 0.90 -26.36 -17.59
C VAL A 477 -0.60 -26.74 -17.55
N GLN A 478 -1.40 -26.22 -16.62
CA GLN A 478 -2.84 -26.48 -16.55
C GLN A 478 -3.68 -25.82 -17.65
N LYS A 479 -3.22 -24.69 -18.22
CA LYS A 479 -3.96 -23.94 -19.25
C LYS A 479 -3.68 -24.39 -20.68
N ASP A 480 -2.44 -24.83 -20.96
CA ASP A 480 -2.11 -25.43 -22.25
C ASP A 480 -2.49 -26.91 -22.25
N GLU A 481 -3.65 -27.24 -22.84
CA GLU A 481 -4.07 -28.63 -23.13
C GLU A 481 -3.19 -29.30 -24.21
N GLY A 482 -2.28 -28.55 -24.83
CA GLY A 482 -1.28 -29.06 -25.75
C GLY A 482 -0.16 -29.80 -25.03
N LEU A 483 0.34 -30.87 -25.67
CA LEU A 483 1.59 -31.56 -25.33
C LEU A 483 2.76 -30.56 -25.37
N ILE A 484 2.94 -29.76 -24.31
CA ILE A 484 4.27 -29.25 -23.99
C ILE A 484 5.14 -30.49 -23.88
N GLU A 485 6.17 -30.58 -24.73
CA GLU A 485 7.08 -31.72 -24.80
C GLU A 485 7.39 -32.20 -23.38
N THR A 486 6.94 -33.41 -23.06
CA THR A 486 7.08 -34.02 -21.72
C THR A 486 8.52 -33.92 -21.20
N GLY A 487 9.51 -33.89 -22.09
CA GLY A 487 10.92 -33.65 -21.76
C GLY A 487 11.22 -32.28 -21.12
N ILE A 488 10.60 -31.20 -21.60
CA ILE A 488 10.72 -29.86 -21.02
C ILE A 488 10.13 -29.88 -19.59
N TYR A 489 8.97 -30.51 -19.41
CA TYR A 489 8.31 -30.65 -18.10
C TYR A 489 9.18 -31.36 -17.06
N LEU A 490 9.82 -32.46 -17.46
CA LEU A 490 10.65 -33.26 -16.58
C LEU A 490 11.99 -32.60 -16.25
N GLY A 491 12.58 -31.88 -17.23
CA GLY A 491 13.76 -31.04 -17.01
C GLY A 491 13.50 -30.00 -15.92
N TYR A 492 12.40 -29.27 -16.01
CA TYR A 492 12.03 -28.26 -15.03
C TYR A 492 11.73 -28.81 -13.64
N CYS A 493 10.96 -29.89 -13.54
CA CYS A 493 10.70 -30.53 -12.24
C CYS A 493 12.01 -30.93 -11.55
N SER A 494 12.97 -31.44 -12.33
CA SER A 494 14.28 -31.85 -11.85
C SER A 494 15.11 -30.66 -11.36
N ASP A 495 15.15 -29.57 -12.12
CA ASP A 495 15.93 -28.37 -11.75
C ASP A 495 15.30 -27.64 -10.57
N TRP A 496 13.97 -27.60 -10.50
CA TRP A 496 13.24 -27.06 -9.36
C TRP A 496 13.51 -27.84 -8.07
N LEU A 497 13.37 -29.17 -8.10
CA LEU A 497 13.67 -30.04 -6.95
C LEU A 497 15.14 -29.88 -6.51
N ARG A 498 16.05 -29.67 -7.45
CA ARG A 498 17.47 -29.41 -7.16
C ARG A 498 17.66 -28.05 -6.49
N GLY A 499 17.06 -26.99 -7.03
CA GLY A 499 17.12 -25.63 -6.48
C GLY A 499 16.54 -25.57 -5.06
N LEU A 500 15.34 -26.11 -4.87
CA LEU A 500 14.72 -26.20 -3.56
C LEU A 500 15.54 -27.06 -2.60
N GLY A 501 16.05 -28.20 -3.05
CA GLY A 501 16.91 -29.06 -2.24
C GLY A 501 18.26 -28.43 -1.86
N LEU A 502 18.79 -27.51 -2.68
CA LEU A 502 19.98 -26.72 -2.35
C LEU A 502 19.64 -25.60 -1.36
N ALA A 503 18.53 -24.89 -1.58
CA ALA A 503 18.04 -23.85 -0.67
C ALA A 503 17.74 -24.42 0.72
N LEU A 504 17.12 -25.59 0.80
CA LEU A 504 16.83 -26.30 2.04
C LEU A 504 18.10 -26.83 2.72
N ARG A 505 19.06 -27.40 1.96
CA ARG A 505 20.35 -27.85 2.53
C ARG A 505 21.19 -26.70 3.09
N GLY A 506 21.05 -25.50 2.53
CA GLY A 506 21.64 -24.28 3.09
C GLY A 506 21.06 -23.88 4.47
N LEU A 507 19.92 -24.45 4.88
CA LEU A 507 19.36 -24.27 6.23
C LEU A 507 19.99 -25.21 7.26
N GLU A 508 20.50 -26.37 6.84
CA GLU A 508 21.02 -27.43 7.70
C GLU A 508 22.50 -27.22 8.10
N GLY A 509 22.97 -25.97 8.18
CA GLY A 509 24.37 -25.64 8.44
C GLY A 509 25.01 -26.53 9.52
N VAL A 510 25.97 -27.36 9.08
CA VAL A 510 26.85 -28.25 9.86
C VAL A 510 26.23 -29.57 10.34
N SER A 511 26.11 -30.56 9.45
CA SER A 511 27.05 -31.68 9.30
C SER A 511 26.35 -32.78 8.49
N LEU A 512 26.87 -33.12 7.33
CA LEU A 512 26.72 -34.45 6.72
C LEU A 512 27.85 -34.56 5.69
N SER A 513 29.02 -35.01 6.15
CA SER A 513 30.02 -35.59 5.27
C SER A 513 29.42 -36.85 4.66
N ILE A 514 29.24 -36.87 3.35
CA ILE A 514 28.84 -38.09 2.64
C ILE A 514 30.10 -38.65 1.96
N SER A 515 30.57 -39.78 2.50
CA SER A 515 31.49 -40.72 1.88
C SER A 515 30.77 -41.57 0.83
#